data_AF-A0A834GWA2-F1
#
_entry.id   AF-A0A834GWA2-F1
#
_cell.length_a   1.000
_cell.length_b   1.000
_cell.length_c   1.000
_cell.angle_alpha   90.00
_cell.angle_beta   90.00
_cell.angle_gamma   90.00
#
_symmetry.space_group_name_H-M   'P 1'
#
loop_
_entity.id
_entity.type
_entity.pdbx_description
1 polymer ?
#
loop_
_entity_poly.entity_id
_entity_poly.type
_entity_poly.pdbx_seq_one_letter_code
_entity_poly.pdbx_strand_id
1 'polypeptide(L)'
;MKPDLPEHDDSPRRLLLDDIYFNYWEARMKQFLRFMDIRLRKSVEDGYEPPTVTKVETNETRLKPQEEFDHTELSEMLFNSLALNAISKGVTDTDWWRISECWKLCMMEESEMIYMFYLRLNTIVSSMTRLGKWVRYERIMRKILRSLPPELFSLKVKSIESEKDIGCWNVVDHDRMLEPV
;
A
#
# COMPACT_ATOMS: atom_id res chain seq x y z
N MET A 1 -35.84 34.71 12.96
CA MET A 1 -34.55 34.65 13.65
C MET A 1 -33.68 33.68 12.85
N LYS A 2 -32.75 34.18 12.04
CA LYS A 2 -31.76 33.33 11.35
C LYS A 2 -30.73 32.92 12.42
N PRO A 3 -30.32 31.65 12.51
CA PRO A 3 -29.19 31.30 13.36
C PRO A 3 -27.94 31.96 12.77
N ASP A 4 -27.20 32.67 13.62
CA ASP A 4 -25.94 33.29 13.26
C ASP A 4 -24.97 32.21 12.80
N LEU A 5 -24.49 32.34 11.56
CA LEU A 5 -23.39 31.52 11.04
C LEU A 5 -22.14 31.87 11.85
N PRO A 6 -21.38 30.88 12.36
CA PRO A 6 -20.14 31.16 13.07
C PRO A 6 -19.21 31.96 12.14
N GLU A 7 -18.64 33.03 12.69
CA GLU A 7 -17.74 33.96 12.01
C GLU A 7 -16.70 33.19 11.18
N HIS A 8 -16.54 33.61 9.93
CA HIS A 8 -15.53 33.07 9.04
C HIS A 8 -14.16 33.53 9.55
N ASP A 9 -13.50 32.68 10.34
CA ASP A 9 -12.10 32.87 10.71
C ASP A 9 -11.26 32.91 9.42
N ASP A 10 -10.86 34.12 9.04
CA ASP A 10 -10.00 34.42 7.88
C ASP A 10 -8.51 34.20 8.19
N SER A 11 -8.17 33.65 9.36
CA SER A 11 -6.87 33.02 9.56
C SER A 11 -6.68 31.97 8.46
N PRO A 12 -5.47 31.81 7.88
CA PRO A 12 -5.23 30.78 6.89
C PRO A 12 -5.59 29.44 7.52
N ARG A 13 -6.77 28.89 7.18
CA ARG A 13 -7.27 27.65 7.78
C ARG A 13 -6.15 26.65 7.65
N ARG A 14 -5.58 26.26 8.80
CA ARG A 14 -4.56 25.22 8.84
C ARG A 14 -5.13 24.07 8.03
N LEU A 15 -4.33 23.51 7.11
CA LEU A 15 -4.73 22.40 6.26
C LEU A 15 -4.84 21.11 7.09
N LEU A 16 -5.61 21.16 8.17
CA LEU A 16 -5.86 20.06 9.09
C LEU A 16 -6.90 19.14 8.46
N LEU A 17 -6.63 17.85 8.60
CA LEU A 17 -7.55 16.80 8.23
C LEU A 17 -8.85 16.98 8.99
N ASP A 18 -9.95 16.96 8.25
CA ASP A 18 -11.29 17.11 8.78
C ASP A 18 -12.15 15.98 8.19
N ASP A 19 -12.74 15.16 9.06
CA ASP A 19 -13.57 14.02 8.69
C ASP A 19 -14.81 14.43 7.87
N ILE A 20 -15.37 15.61 8.14
CA ILE A 20 -16.57 16.15 7.47
C ILE A 20 -16.19 16.75 6.12
N TYR A 21 -14.99 17.34 6.03
CA TYR A 21 -14.51 18.02 4.83
C TYR A 21 -13.31 17.31 4.18
N PHE A 22 -13.25 15.98 4.26
CA PHE A 22 -12.13 15.18 3.73
C PHE A 22 -11.83 15.52 2.26
N ASN A 23 -12.85 15.63 1.41
CA ASN A 23 -12.67 15.93 -0.02
C ASN A 23 -12.06 17.33 -0.24
N TYR A 24 -12.42 18.29 0.63
CA TYR A 24 -11.87 19.63 0.61
C TYR A 24 -10.42 19.64 1.09
N TRP A 25 -10.14 18.96 2.22
CA TRP A 25 -8.77 18.77 2.69
C TRP A 25 -7.89 18.09 1.65
N GLU A 26 -8.37 17.01 1.03
CA GLU A 26 -7.67 16.26 0.00
C GLU A 26 -7.33 17.16 -1.20
N ALA A 27 -8.29 17.94 -1.69
CA ALA A 27 -8.07 18.86 -2.80
C ALA A 27 -7.03 19.94 -2.45
N ARG A 28 -7.12 20.51 -1.24
CA ARG A 28 -6.21 21.56 -0.78
C ARG A 28 -4.80 21.02 -0.50
N MET A 29 -4.67 19.83 0.09
CA MET A 29 -3.39 19.18 0.33
C MET A 29 -2.72 18.79 -1.00
N LYS A 30 -3.47 18.28 -1.97
CA LYS A 30 -2.94 18.05 -3.34
C LYS A 30 -2.44 19.33 -3.98
N GLN A 31 -3.19 20.42 -3.88
CA GLN A 31 -2.78 21.71 -4.43
C GLN A 31 -1.53 22.26 -3.72
N PHE A 32 -1.47 22.14 -2.39
CA PHE A 32 -0.33 22.55 -1.58
C PHE A 32 0.95 21.79 -1.95
N LEU A 33 0.89 20.45 -2.02
CA LEU A 33 2.04 19.64 -2.42
C LEU A 33 2.55 20.02 -3.82
N ARG A 34 1.65 20.20 -4.79
CA ARG A 34 2.02 20.64 -6.14
C ARG A 34 2.63 22.03 -6.18
N PHE A 35 2.11 22.95 -5.37
CA PHE A 35 2.63 24.31 -5.26
C PHE A 35 4.05 24.31 -4.71
N MET A 36 4.34 23.45 -3.73
CA MET A 36 5.67 23.29 -3.16
C MET A 36 6.65 22.65 -4.15
N ASP A 37 6.33 21.47 -4.68
CA ASP A 37 7.10 20.80 -5.75
C ASP A 37 6.25 19.66 -6.34
N ILE A 38 6.19 19.56 -7.66
CA ILE A 38 5.43 18.50 -8.35
C ILE A 38 5.91 17.09 -7.94
N ARG A 39 7.17 16.93 -7.55
CA ARG A 39 7.77 15.66 -7.09
C ARG A 39 7.21 15.21 -5.74
N LEU A 40 6.78 16.13 -4.87
CA LEU A 40 6.09 15.79 -3.62
C LEU A 40 4.77 15.09 -3.90
N ARG A 41 3.97 15.65 -4.82
CA ARG A 41 2.72 15.01 -5.25
C ARG A 41 3.00 13.63 -5.85
N LYS A 42 3.99 13.54 -6.74
CA LYS A 42 4.37 12.28 -7.39
C LYS A 42 4.76 11.23 -6.34
N SER A 43 5.59 11.59 -5.35
CA SER A 43 5.98 10.68 -4.27
C SER A 43 4.79 10.16 -3.45
N VAL A 44 3.75 10.97 -3.24
CA VAL A 44 2.53 10.54 -2.52
C VAL A 44 1.64 9.64 -3.39
N GLU A 45 1.52 9.93 -4.68
CA GLU A 45 0.64 9.20 -5.60
C GLU A 45 1.24 7.85 -6.04
N ASP A 46 2.53 7.84 -6.39
CA ASP A 46 3.25 6.66 -6.86
C ASP A 46 3.74 5.80 -5.68
N GLY A 47 3.95 6.44 -4.52
CA GLY A 47 4.60 5.83 -3.36
C GLY A 47 6.12 5.86 -3.48
N TYR A 48 6.79 5.66 -2.35
CA TYR A 48 8.24 5.50 -2.28
C TYR A 48 8.57 4.04 -2.02
N GLU A 49 9.42 3.47 -2.87
CA GLU A 49 10.00 2.14 -2.68
C GLU A 49 11.50 2.33 -2.43
N PRO A 50 12.04 1.87 -1.27
CA PRO A 50 13.46 2.00 -0.99
C PRO A 50 14.31 1.33 -2.07
N PRO A 51 15.42 1.95 -2.51
CA PRO A 51 16.33 1.35 -3.47
C PRO A 51 16.83 -0.02 -3.01
N THR A 52 16.86 -0.98 -3.93
CA THR A 52 17.31 -2.36 -3.67
C THR A 52 18.43 -2.76 -4.62
N VAL A 53 19.30 -3.65 -4.15
CA VAL A 53 20.32 -4.31 -4.97
C VAL A 53 19.98 -5.78 -5.05
N THR A 54 19.70 -6.27 -6.26
CA THR A 54 19.53 -7.70 -6.52
C THR A 54 20.87 -8.30 -6.92
N LYS A 55 21.33 -9.30 -6.16
CA LYS A 55 22.50 -10.09 -6.56
C LYS A 55 22.07 -11.11 -7.62
N VAL A 56 22.56 -10.95 -8.84
CA VAL A 56 22.20 -11.78 -10.01
C VAL A 56 22.47 -13.28 -9.77
N GLU A 57 23.48 -13.60 -8.95
CA GLU A 57 23.90 -14.99 -8.70
C GLU A 57 22.99 -15.73 -7.69
N THR A 58 22.43 -15.02 -6.71
CA THR A 58 21.64 -15.65 -5.62
C THR A 58 20.15 -15.30 -5.69
N ASN A 59 19.73 -14.42 -6.61
CA ASN A 59 18.39 -13.80 -6.64
C ASN A 59 17.99 -13.13 -5.31
N GLU A 60 18.96 -12.90 -4.42
CA GLU A 60 18.72 -12.21 -3.15
C GLU A 60 18.66 -10.71 -3.41
N THR A 61 17.54 -10.12 -3.01
CA THR A 61 17.32 -8.68 -3.06
C THR A 61 17.54 -8.11 -1.67
N ARG A 62 18.52 -7.20 -1.53
CA ARG A 62 18.79 -6.49 -0.29
C ARG A 62 18.46 -5.01 -0.44
N LEU A 63 18.07 -4.36 0.65
CA LEU A 63 18.03 -2.90 0.70
C LEU A 63 19.43 -2.35 0.43
N LYS A 64 19.51 -1.37 -0.45
CA LYS A 64 20.74 -0.65 -0.71
C LYS A 64 21.03 0.27 0.50
N PRO A 65 22.28 0.36 0.98
CA PRO A 65 22.62 1.33 2.02
C PRO A 65 22.59 2.75 1.44
N GLN A 66 22.21 3.73 2.25
CA GLN A 66 21.99 5.11 1.79
C GLN A 66 23.26 5.74 1.19
N GLU A 67 24.44 5.35 1.66
CA GLU A 67 25.74 5.82 1.18
C GLU A 67 26.00 5.42 -0.28
N GLU A 68 25.36 4.35 -0.76
CA GLU A 68 25.47 3.89 -2.14
C GLU A 68 24.42 4.53 -3.06
N PHE A 69 23.52 5.35 -2.52
CA PHE A 69 22.42 5.92 -3.32
C PHE A 69 22.96 6.87 -4.39
N ASP A 70 22.42 6.75 -5.60
CA ASP A 70 22.68 7.72 -6.65
C ASP A 70 21.89 9.03 -6.39
N HIS A 71 22.18 10.06 -7.19
CA HIS A 71 21.54 11.35 -7.04
C HIS A 71 20.01 11.30 -7.21
N THR A 72 19.50 10.41 -8.06
CA THR A 72 18.06 10.25 -8.29
C THR A 72 17.41 9.58 -7.10
N GLU A 73 17.98 8.48 -6.60
CA GLU A 73 17.53 7.74 -5.42
C GLU A 73 17.49 8.64 -4.17
N LEU A 74 18.55 9.42 -3.94
CA LEU A 74 18.59 10.42 -2.86
C LEU A 74 17.51 11.49 -3.03
N SER A 75 17.28 11.94 -4.25
CA SER A 75 16.25 12.92 -4.55
C SER A 75 14.86 12.36 -4.25
N GLU A 76 14.55 11.12 -4.64
CA GLU A 76 13.27 10.46 -4.38
C GLU A 76 13.03 10.25 -2.88
N MET A 77 14.05 9.76 -2.16
CA MET A 77 14.01 9.62 -0.71
C MET A 77 13.73 10.97 -0.01
N LEU A 78 14.41 12.04 -0.46
CA LEU A 78 14.21 13.38 0.08
C LEU A 78 12.76 13.86 -0.15
N PHE A 79 12.23 13.74 -1.37
CA PHE A 79 10.86 14.16 -1.65
C PHE A 79 9.83 13.33 -0.90
N ASN A 80 10.07 12.04 -0.70
CA ASN A 80 9.22 11.21 0.17
C ASN A 80 9.23 11.74 1.61
N SER A 81 10.40 12.03 2.17
CA SER A 81 10.52 12.56 3.54
C SER A 81 9.81 13.91 3.72
N LEU A 82 9.94 14.80 2.73
CA LEU A 82 9.29 16.10 2.72
C LEU A 82 7.77 15.98 2.55
N ALA A 83 7.30 15.06 1.70
CA ALA A 83 5.89 14.81 1.52
C ALA A 83 5.23 14.27 2.79
N LEU A 84 5.89 13.32 3.47
CA LEU A 84 5.43 12.80 4.77
C LEU A 84 5.36 13.91 5.82
N ASN A 85 6.38 14.76 5.93
CA ASN A 85 6.39 15.89 6.85
C ASN A 85 5.28 16.90 6.53
N ALA A 86 5.06 17.22 5.26
CA ALA A 86 4.00 18.12 4.82
C ALA A 86 2.60 17.59 5.16
N ILE A 87 2.34 16.30 4.92
CA ILE A 87 1.08 15.64 5.27
C ILE A 87 0.91 15.59 6.80
N SER A 88 1.96 15.21 7.53
CA SER A 88 1.92 15.11 9.00
C SER A 88 1.55 16.46 9.66
N LYS A 89 2.05 17.58 9.15
CA LYS A 89 1.64 18.92 9.62
C LYS A 89 0.17 19.27 9.34
N GLY A 90 -0.44 18.59 8.37
CA GLY A 90 -1.84 18.73 8.02
C GLY A 90 -2.76 17.68 8.64
N VAL A 91 -2.28 16.90 9.62
CA VAL A 91 -3.05 15.86 10.30
C VAL A 91 -2.93 16.10 11.81
N THR A 92 -4.03 16.03 12.54
CA THR A 92 -3.99 16.17 14.00
C THR A 92 -3.42 14.91 14.65
N ASP A 93 -2.91 14.99 15.88
CA ASP A 93 -2.41 13.79 16.59
C ASP A 93 -3.50 12.71 16.73
N THR A 94 -4.75 13.12 16.90
CA THR A 94 -5.90 12.21 17.00
C THR A 94 -6.15 11.49 15.67
N ASP A 95 -6.15 12.23 14.56
CA ASP A 95 -6.35 11.63 13.25
C ASP A 95 -5.15 10.81 12.80
N TRP A 96 -3.94 11.21 13.17
CA TRP A 96 -2.72 10.44 12.95
C TRP A 96 -2.80 9.08 13.64
N TRP A 97 -3.22 9.06 14.91
CA TRP A 97 -3.44 7.81 15.63
C TRP A 97 -4.50 6.94 14.96
N ARG A 98 -5.63 7.53 14.55
CA ARG A 98 -6.70 6.80 13.83
C ARG A 98 -6.20 6.19 12.52
N ILE A 99 -5.46 6.95 11.72
CA ILE A 99 -4.87 6.49 10.46
C ILE A 99 -3.88 5.36 10.71
N SER A 100 -3.01 5.50 11.71
CA SER A 100 -2.04 4.48 12.10
C SER A 100 -2.72 3.17 12.54
N GLU A 101 -3.79 3.27 13.31
CA GLU A 101 -4.54 2.09 13.75
C GLU A 101 -5.28 1.41 12.60
N CYS A 102 -5.89 2.18 11.70
CA CYS A 102 -6.46 1.64 10.46
C CYS A 102 -5.41 0.97 9.57
N TRP A 103 -4.19 1.52 9.52
CA TRP A 103 -3.08 0.90 8.78
C TRP A 103 -2.72 -0.46 9.35
N LYS A 104 -2.53 -0.58 10.66
CA LYS A 104 -2.26 -1.88 11.32
C LYS A 104 -3.36 -2.90 11.04
N LEU A 105 -4.62 -2.48 11.05
CA LEU A 105 -5.74 -3.37 10.73
C LEU A 105 -5.70 -3.89 9.28
N CYS A 106 -5.04 -3.16 8.38
CA CYS A 106 -4.81 -3.58 6.99
C CYS A 106 -3.53 -4.42 6.82
N MET A 107 -2.71 -4.59 7.84
CA MET A 107 -1.51 -5.44 7.81
C MET A 107 -1.82 -6.80 8.45
N MET A 108 -1.35 -7.88 7.82
CA MET A 108 -1.49 -9.23 8.38
C MET A 108 -0.29 -9.54 9.26
N GLU A 109 -0.54 -10.05 10.47
CA GLU A 109 0.54 -10.49 11.35
C GLU A 109 1.08 -11.85 10.91
N GLU A 110 2.35 -12.15 11.22
CA GLU A 110 2.99 -13.42 10.83
C GLU A 110 2.25 -14.65 11.37
N SER A 111 1.63 -14.54 12.54
CA SER A 111 0.84 -15.59 13.20
C SER A 111 -0.66 -15.52 12.89
N GLU A 112 -1.12 -14.51 12.15
CA GLU A 112 -2.53 -14.33 11.83
C GLU A 112 -2.97 -15.29 10.72
N MET A 113 -4.06 -16.01 10.96
CA MET A 113 -4.69 -16.81 9.91
C MET A 113 -5.24 -15.89 8.81
N ILE A 114 -4.93 -16.22 7.55
CA ILE A 114 -5.41 -15.47 6.36
C ILE A 114 -6.94 -15.25 6.39
N TYR A 115 -7.70 -16.20 6.92
CA TYR A 115 -9.15 -16.07 7.06
C TYR A 115 -9.55 -14.94 8.03
N MET A 116 -8.87 -14.83 9.18
CA MET A 116 -9.12 -13.75 10.15
C MET A 116 -8.75 -12.38 9.58
N PHE A 117 -7.63 -12.33 8.86
CA PHE A 117 -7.21 -11.12 8.14
C PHE A 117 -8.24 -10.70 7.08
N TYR A 118 -8.75 -11.66 6.30
CA TYR A 118 -9.80 -11.42 5.31
C TYR A 118 -11.10 -10.89 5.92
N LEU A 119 -11.51 -11.38 7.09
CA LEU A 119 -12.71 -10.88 7.79
C LEU A 119 -12.54 -9.43 8.24
N ARG A 120 -11.36 -9.07 8.79
CA ARG A 120 -11.02 -7.69 9.14
C ARG A 120 -11.06 -6.79 7.92
N LEU A 121 -10.41 -7.19 6.83
CA LEU A 121 -10.40 -6.44 5.57
C LEU A 121 -11.81 -6.23 5.02
N ASN A 122 -12.66 -7.25 5.02
CA ASN A 122 -14.05 -7.10 4.55
C ASN A 122 -14.87 -6.13 5.38
N THR A 123 -14.66 -6.12 6.69
CA THR A 123 -15.33 -5.18 7.60
C THR A 123 -14.93 -3.74 7.26
N ILE A 124 -13.64 -3.52 6.96
CA ILE A 124 -13.11 -2.22 6.54
C ILE A 124 -13.68 -1.82 5.18
N VAL A 125 -13.63 -2.70 4.17
CA VAL A 125 -14.15 -2.44 2.82
C VAL A 125 -15.66 -2.17 2.85
N SER A 126 -16.42 -2.92 3.65
CA SER A 126 -17.86 -2.70 3.85
C SER A 126 -18.15 -1.35 4.49
N SER A 127 -17.29 -0.92 5.42
CA SER A 127 -17.40 0.41 6.03
C SER A 127 -17.06 1.52 5.03
N MET A 128 -16.03 1.34 4.19
CA MET A 128 -15.65 2.30 3.14
C MET A 128 -16.72 2.45 2.05
N THR A 129 -17.35 1.35 1.65
CA THR A 129 -18.42 1.35 0.64
C THR A 129 -19.69 2.03 1.17
N ARG A 130 -20.04 1.84 2.44
CA ARG A 130 -21.13 2.58 3.12
C ARG A 130 -20.89 4.09 3.19
N LEU A 131 -19.63 4.54 3.19
CA LEU A 131 -19.25 5.96 3.14
C LEU A 131 -19.27 6.53 1.70
N GLY A 132 -19.77 5.79 0.71
CA GLY A 132 -19.91 6.25 -0.67
C GLY A 132 -18.59 6.34 -1.45
N LYS A 133 -17.49 5.82 -0.91
CA LYS A 133 -16.19 5.80 -1.59
C LYS A 133 -16.09 4.55 -2.48
N TRP A 134 -16.18 4.74 -3.79
CA TRP A 134 -15.90 3.69 -4.77
C TRP A 134 -14.40 3.43 -4.84
N VAL A 135 -13.94 2.43 -4.10
CA VAL A 135 -12.53 2.02 -4.16
C VAL A 135 -12.35 1.01 -5.29
N ARG A 136 -11.51 1.33 -6.28
CA ARG A 136 -11.20 0.40 -7.37
C ARG A 136 -10.56 -0.87 -6.80
N TYR A 137 -11.11 -2.03 -7.16
CA TYR A 137 -10.68 -3.35 -6.68
C TYR A 137 -9.17 -3.59 -6.85
N GLU A 138 -8.60 -3.13 -7.96
CA GLU A 138 -7.16 -3.18 -8.28
C GLU A 138 -6.29 -2.47 -7.22
N ARG A 139 -6.75 -1.34 -6.67
CA ARG A 139 -6.03 -0.59 -5.62
C ARG A 139 -6.10 -1.30 -4.27
N ILE A 140 -7.23 -1.94 -3.98
CA ILE A 140 -7.38 -2.79 -2.80
C ILE A 140 -6.45 -3.99 -2.93
N MET A 141 -6.48 -4.69 -4.06
CA MET A 141 -5.66 -5.88 -4.29
C MET A 141 -4.17 -5.60 -4.17
N ARG A 142 -3.67 -4.51 -4.77
CA ARG A 142 -2.25 -4.14 -4.58
C ARG A 142 -1.90 -3.86 -3.13
N LYS A 143 -2.80 -3.23 -2.36
CA LYS A 143 -2.58 -2.96 -0.93
C LYS A 143 -2.64 -4.25 -0.09
N ILE A 144 -3.58 -5.16 -0.39
CA ILE A 144 -3.67 -6.47 0.25
C ILE A 144 -2.42 -7.30 -0.03
N LEU A 145 -1.95 -7.33 -1.28
CA LEU A 145 -0.73 -8.05 -1.63
C LEU A 145 0.50 -7.48 -0.91
N ARG A 146 0.58 -6.15 -0.74
CA ARG A 146 1.64 -5.48 0.05
C ARG A 146 1.54 -5.69 1.56
N SER A 147 0.36 -6.05 2.07
CA SER A 147 0.16 -6.34 3.50
C SER A 147 0.45 -7.78 3.90
N LEU A 148 0.67 -8.67 2.93
CA LEU A 148 1.04 -10.06 3.20
C LEU A 148 2.53 -10.13 3.56
N PRO A 149 2.91 -10.93 4.58
CA PRO A 149 4.30 -11.26 4.84
C PRO A 149 4.98 -11.82 3.58
N PRO A 150 6.20 -11.38 3.23
CA PRO A 150 6.94 -11.85 2.06
C PRO A 150 7.09 -13.38 2.00
N GLU A 151 7.16 -14.03 3.15
CA GLU A 151 7.26 -15.48 3.31
C GLU A 151 6.00 -16.18 2.81
N LEU A 152 4.83 -15.66 3.16
CA LEU A 152 3.54 -16.22 2.74
C LEU A 152 3.22 -15.95 1.26
N PHE A 153 3.69 -14.81 0.74
CA PHE A 153 3.61 -14.52 -0.69
C PHE A 153 4.50 -15.48 -1.50
N SER A 154 5.77 -15.65 -1.08
CA SER A 154 6.73 -16.52 -1.76
C SER A 154 6.36 -18.01 -1.66
N LEU A 155 5.85 -18.49 -0.53
CA LEU A 155 5.36 -19.87 -0.37
C LEU A 155 4.20 -20.17 -1.31
N LYS A 156 3.23 -19.25 -1.47
CA LYS A 156 2.09 -19.44 -2.38
C LYS A 156 2.49 -19.38 -3.85
N VAL A 157 3.39 -18.48 -4.23
CA VAL A 157 3.92 -18.41 -5.61
C VAL A 157 4.66 -19.71 -5.93
N LYS A 158 5.53 -20.19 -5.02
CA LYS A 158 6.22 -21.47 -5.17
C LYS A 158 5.26 -22.66 -5.25
N SER A 159 4.19 -22.70 -4.45
CA SER A 159 3.18 -23.77 -4.52
C SER A 159 2.41 -23.75 -5.85
N ILE A 160 2.00 -22.56 -6.32
CA ILE A 160 1.30 -22.41 -7.61
C ILE A 160 2.22 -22.73 -8.80
N GLU A 161 3.50 -22.37 -8.73
CA GLU A 161 4.51 -22.74 -9.73
C GLU A 161 4.79 -24.26 -9.70
N SER A 162 4.86 -24.88 -8.52
CA SER A 162 5.05 -26.34 -8.38
C SER A 162 3.84 -27.17 -8.84
N GLU A 163 2.63 -26.61 -8.80
CA GLU A 163 1.43 -27.26 -9.34
C GLU A 163 1.35 -27.15 -10.87
N LYS A 164 1.98 -26.15 -11.48
CA LYS A 164 2.09 -26.04 -12.96
C LYS A 164 3.08 -27.03 -13.55
N ASP A 165 4.07 -27.49 -12.78
CA ASP A 165 5.02 -28.53 -13.20
C ASP A 165 4.38 -29.93 -13.33
N ILE A 166 3.14 -30.11 -12.85
CA ILE A 166 2.40 -31.38 -12.98
C ILE A 166 1.95 -31.61 -14.45
N GLY A 167 2.02 -30.58 -15.31
CA GLY A 167 1.70 -30.67 -16.73
C GLY A 167 2.80 -31.25 -17.64
N CYS A 168 3.96 -31.65 -17.10
CA CYS A 168 5.07 -32.19 -17.92
C CYS A 168 5.24 -33.72 -17.87
N TRP A 169 4.38 -34.46 -17.16
CA TRP A 169 4.34 -35.92 -17.30
C TRP A 169 3.61 -36.26 -18.60
N ASN A 170 4.39 -36.36 -19.68
CA ASN A 170 3.94 -36.94 -20.94
C ASN A 170 3.23 -38.27 -20.66
N VAL A 171 2.00 -38.38 -21.17
CA VAL A 171 1.25 -39.64 -21.26
C VAL A 171 1.95 -40.53 -22.29
N VAL A 172 3.08 -41.13 -21.91
CA VAL A 172 3.75 -42.18 -22.67
C VAL A 172 4.46 -43.11 -21.68
N ASP A 173 3.74 -44.14 -21.23
CA ASP A 173 4.25 -45.51 -20.95
C ASP A 173 3.31 -46.28 -20.01
N HIS A 174 2.05 -46.48 -20.44
CA HIS A 174 1.20 -47.51 -19.83
C HIS A 174 0.80 -48.63 -20.80
N ASP A 175 1.33 -48.63 -22.03
CA ASP A 175 1.07 -49.66 -23.06
C ASP A 175 2.21 -50.69 -23.23
N ARG A 176 3.15 -50.78 -22.28
CA ARG A 176 4.25 -51.77 -22.30
C ARG A 176 4.25 -52.79 -21.17
N MET A 177 3.16 -52.93 -20.41
CA MET A 177 3.07 -53.90 -19.31
C MET A 177 1.95 -54.95 -19.45
N LEU A 178 1.45 -55.20 -20.66
CA LEU A 178 0.54 -56.31 -20.94
C LEU A 178 0.99 -57.14 -22.14
N GLU A 179 2.17 -57.72 -22.07
CA GLU A 179 2.44 -58.98 -22.77
C GLU A 179 3.15 -59.96 -21.80
N PRO A 180 2.51 -61.09 -21.45
CA PRO A 180 3.19 -62.23 -20.86
C PRO A 180 3.73 -63.17 -21.95
N VAL A 181 4.84 -63.83 -21.61
CA VAL A 181 5.53 -64.93 -22.33
C VAL A 181 4.59 -65.99 -22.86
#